data_AF-R9B0C4-F1
#
_entry.id   AF-R9B0C4-F1
#
_cell.length_a   1.000
_cell.length_b   1.000
_cell.length_c   1.000
_cell.angle_alpha   90.00
_cell.angle_beta   90.00
_cell.angle_gamma   90.00
#
_symmetry.space_group_name_H-M   'P 1'
#
loop_
_entity.id
_entity.type
_entity.pdbx_description
1 polymer ?
#
loop_
_entity_poly.entity_id
_entity_poly.type
_entity_poly.pdbx_seq_one_letter_code
_entity_poly.pdbx_strand_id
1 'polypeptide(L)'
;MLYAKTLDKQPKFTDYPVQIYKGPTAILDMNDADARLFRTRLSEGLKQKPDYAGEYVAVGWGCCAMCFSLTLISKRTGKILKVFGGETGEN
;
A
#
# COMPACT_ATOMS: atom_id res chain seq x y z
N MET A 1 7.14 21.01 -14.23
CA MET A 1 6.66 20.06 -15.27
C MET A 1 7.39 18.75 -15.06
N LEU A 2 6.68 17.69 -14.67
CA LEU A 2 7.28 16.38 -14.41
C LEU A 2 7.76 15.75 -15.72
N TYR A 3 9.04 15.39 -15.79
CA TYR A 3 9.63 14.66 -16.91
C TYR A 3 9.08 13.23 -16.94
N ALA A 4 8.01 13.01 -17.70
CA ALA A 4 7.71 11.66 -18.17
C ALA A 4 8.74 11.32 -19.27
N LYS A 5 9.81 10.61 -18.90
CA LYS A 5 10.75 10.07 -19.88
C LYS A 5 10.00 9.04 -20.72
N THR A 6 9.79 9.35 -22.00
CA THR A 6 9.18 8.42 -22.94
C THR A 6 10.14 7.24 -23.09
N LEU A 7 9.73 6.06 -22.65
CA LEU A 7 10.49 4.84 -22.86
C LEU A 7 10.28 4.38 -24.31
N ASP A 8 11.35 4.02 -25.03
CA ASP A 8 11.26 3.41 -26.37
C ASP A 8 10.35 2.17 -26.39
N LYS A 9 10.22 1.50 -25.24
CA LYS A 9 9.27 0.42 -25.03
C LYS A 9 8.58 0.60 -23.68
N GLN A 10 7.25 0.71 -23.70
CA GLN A 10 6.46 0.71 -22.48
C GLN A 10 6.51 -0.68 -21.81
N PRO A 11 6.70 -0.75 -20.49
CA PRO A 11 6.68 -2.01 -19.75
C PRO A 11 5.29 -2.65 -19.85
N LYS A 12 5.23 -3.94 -20.12
CA LYS A 12 4.02 -4.75 -20.06
C LYS A 12 3.93 -5.42 -18.69
N PHE A 13 2.71 -5.71 -18.22
CA PHE A 13 2.54 -6.49 -16.97
C PHE A 13 3.25 -7.84 -17.02
N THR A 14 3.33 -8.47 -18.19
CA THR A 14 4.05 -9.74 -18.41
C THR A 14 5.57 -9.63 -18.21
N ASP A 15 6.13 -8.42 -18.28
CA ASP A 15 7.56 -8.20 -18.04
C ASP A 15 7.90 -8.26 -16.53
N TYR A 16 6.88 -8.20 -15.65
CA TYR A 16 7.03 -8.23 -14.19
C TYR A 16 6.10 -9.27 -13.56
N PRO A 17 6.33 -10.58 -13.83
CA PRO A 17 5.52 -11.62 -13.23
C PRO A 17 5.73 -11.66 -11.71
N VAL A 18 4.63 -11.72 -10.96
CA VAL A 18 4.65 -11.85 -9.50
C VAL A 18 3.89 -13.10 -9.08
N GLN A 19 4.38 -13.77 -8.04
CA GLN A 19 3.62 -14.85 -7.41
C GLN A 19 2.59 -14.25 -6.45
N ILE A 20 1.33 -14.63 -6.63
CA ILE A 20 0.25 -14.18 -5.73
C ILE A 20 0.32 -14.97 -4.43
N TYR A 21 0.43 -14.26 -3.31
CA TYR A 21 0.39 -14.84 -1.98
C TYR A 21 -0.99 -15.43 -1.70
N LYS A 22 -1.03 -16.74 -1.44
CA LYS A 22 -2.25 -17.52 -1.14
C LYS A 22 -2.26 -18.11 0.27
N GLY A 23 -1.26 -17.74 1.09
CA GLY A 23 -1.14 -18.23 2.47
C GLY A 23 -2.16 -17.59 3.42
N PRO A 24 -2.15 -17.99 4.69
CA PRO A 24 -2.99 -17.38 5.71
C PRO A 24 -2.67 -15.90 5.85
N THR A 25 -3.69 -15.10 6.15
CA THR A 25 -3.54 -13.68 6.45
C THR A 25 -2.93 -13.52 7.83
N ALA A 26 -1.82 -12.79 7.93
CA ALA A 26 -1.23 -12.43 9.21
C ALA A 26 -2.11 -11.45 10.01
N ILE A 27 -1.92 -11.44 11.33
CA ILE A 27 -2.48 -10.42 12.22
C ILE A 27 -1.70 -9.12 12.01
N LEU A 28 -2.39 -7.98 12.03
CA LEU A 28 -1.77 -6.66 11.92
C LEU A 28 -0.65 -6.49 12.97
N ASP A 29 0.54 -6.10 12.52
CA ASP A 29 1.66 -5.80 13.40
C ASP A 29 1.45 -4.43 14.06
N MET A 30 1.29 -4.43 15.38
CA MET A 30 0.97 -3.25 16.19
C MET A 30 2.20 -2.51 16.71
N ASN A 31 3.41 -2.94 16.33
CA ASN A 31 4.64 -2.25 16.72
C ASN A 31 4.77 -0.88 16.04
N ASP A 32 4.12 -0.69 14.89
CA ASP A 32 4.07 0.58 14.18
C ASP A 32 3.02 1.55 14.76
N ALA A 33 3.36 2.84 14.82
CA ALA A 33 2.46 3.87 15.38
C ALA A 33 1.21 4.09 14.52
N ASP A 34 1.35 4.13 13.20
CA ASP A 34 0.22 4.26 12.28
C ASP A 34 -0.64 3.00 12.29
N ALA A 35 -0.02 1.82 12.47
CA ALA A 35 -0.77 0.57 12.65
C ALA A 35 -1.70 0.61 13.87
N ARG A 36 -1.27 1.26 14.97
CA ARG A 36 -2.10 1.46 16.16
C ARG A 36 -3.19 2.49 15.92
N LEU A 37 -2.86 3.64 15.32
CA LEU A 37 -3.81 4.73 15.07
C LEU A 37 -4.93 4.32 14.10
N PHE A 38 -4.59 3.56 13.06
CA PHE A 38 -5.53 3.14 12.02
C PHE A 38 -5.88 1.65 12.08
N ARG A 39 -5.76 1.03 13.27
CA ARG A 39 -5.99 -0.41 13.53
C ARG A 39 -7.14 -0.99 12.74
N THR A 40 -8.33 -0.40 12.86
CA THR A 40 -9.55 -0.95 12.26
C THR A 40 -9.45 -0.94 10.74
N ARG A 41 -9.06 0.20 10.15
CA ARG A 41 -8.92 0.32 8.69
C ARG A 41 -7.89 -0.65 8.14
N LEU A 42 -6.73 -0.76 8.79
CA LEU A 42 -5.65 -1.65 8.35
C LEU A 42 -6.01 -3.13 8.55
N SER A 43 -6.71 -3.47 9.64
CA SER A 43 -7.20 -4.84 9.87
C SER A 43 -8.28 -5.23 8.87
N GLU A 44 -9.19 -4.33 8.50
CA GLU A 44 -10.16 -4.58 7.43
C GLU A 44 -9.48 -4.69 6.06
N GLY A 45 -8.45 -3.87 5.79
CA GLY A 45 -7.61 -3.98 4.61
C GLY A 45 -6.97 -5.35 4.47
N LEU A 46 -6.41 -5.91 5.56
CA LEU A 46 -5.81 -7.25 5.55
C LEU A 46 -6.77 -8.37 5.14
N LYS A 47 -8.10 -8.19 5.27
CA LYS A 47 -9.09 -9.16 4.80
C LYS A 47 -9.23 -9.19 3.27
N GLN A 48 -8.79 -8.13 2.60
CA GLN A 48 -8.85 -8.03 1.15
C GLN A 48 -7.77 -8.91 0.48
N LYS A 49 -7.92 -9.08 -0.84
CA LYS A 49 -6.94 -9.77 -1.67
C LYS A 49 -5.74 -8.84 -1.93
N PRO A 50 -4.52 -9.38 -2.11
CA PRO A 50 -3.39 -8.57 -2.54
C PRO A 50 -3.70 -7.84 -3.86
N ASP A 51 -3.52 -6.53 -3.87
CA ASP A 51 -3.65 -5.67 -5.05
C ASP A 51 -2.29 -5.14 -5.54
N TYR A 52 -1.23 -5.30 -4.73
CA TYR A 52 0.10 -4.79 -5.05
C TYR A 52 1.20 -5.87 -4.88
N ALA A 53 2.08 -5.98 -5.88
CA ALA A 53 3.23 -6.89 -5.92
C ALA A 53 2.94 -8.36 -5.51
N GLY A 54 1.69 -8.80 -5.67
CA GLY A 54 1.24 -10.16 -5.34
C GLY A 54 1.08 -10.47 -3.85
N GLU A 55 1.54 -9.63 -2.92
CA GLU A 55 1.47 -9.89 -1.48
C GLU A 55 0.86 -8.74 -0.66
N TYR A 56 0.88 -7.52 -1.17
CA TYR A 56 0.49 -6.34 -0.41
C TYR A 56 -0.93 -5.91 -0.71
N VAL A 57 -1.58 -5.35 0.30
CA VAL A 57 -2.86 -4.65 0.17
C VAL A 57 -2.63 -3.16 0.38
N ALA A 58 -3.11 -2.34 -0.55
CA ALA A 58 -3.07 -0.90 -0.41
C ALA A 58 -4.25 -0.39 0.44
N VAL A 59 -3.96 0.39 1.49
CA VAL A 59 -4.97 0.95 2.39
C VAL A 59 -4.70 2.44 2.58
N GLY A 60 -5.72 3.25 2.28
CA GLY A 60 -5.63 4.69 2.43
C GLY A 60 -6.70 5.30 3.34
N TRP A 61 -6.41 6.49 3.84
CA TRP A 61 -7.27 7.29 4.70
C TRP A 61 -6.99 8.78 4.49
N GLY A 62 -7.99 9.62 4.69
CA GLY A 62 -7.83 11.08 4.62
C GLY A 62 -7.92 11.76 6.00
N CYS A 63 -7.44 12.99 6.09
CA CYS A 63 -7.56 13.84 7.28
C CYS A 63 -8.82 14.74 7.26
N CYS A 64 -9.71 14.54 6.28
CA CYS A 64 -10.87 15.40 5.92
C CYS A 64 -10.53 16.72 5.20
N ALA A 65 -9.29 17.22 5.24
CA ALA A 65 -8.88 18.50 4.63
C ALA A 65 -7.98 18.31 3.39
N MET A 66 -8.46 17.67 2.32
CA MET A 66 -7.70 17.36 1.07
C MET A 66 -6.40 16.53 1.25
N CYS A 67 -6.06 16.11 2.47
CA CYS A 67 -5.01 15.13 2.69
C CYS A 67 -5.46 13.73 2.39
N PHE A 68 -4.56 12.97 1.77
CA PHE A 68 -4.70 11.54 1.66
C PHE A 68 -3.39 10.85 2.04
N SER A 69 -3.49 9.88 2.94
CA SER A 69 -2.44 8.96 3.33
C SER A 69 -2.73 7.57 2.79
N LEU A 70 -1.69 6.85 2.41
CA LEU A 70 -1.73 5.52 1.82
C LEU A 70 -0.57 4.70 2.37
N THR A 71 -0.81 3.44 2.67
CA THR A 71 0.25 2.47 2.98
C THR A 71 -0.03 1.14 2.31
N LEU A 72 0.99 0.28 2.29
CA LEU A 72 0.90 -1.10 1.85
C LEU A 72 1.08 -2.02 3.06
N ILE A 73 0.18 -3.00 3.21
CA ILE A 73 0.25 -3.99 4.28
C ILE A 73 0.63 -5.34 3.70
N SER A 74 1.68 -5.97 4.22
CA SER A 74 2.07 -7.34 3.81
C SER A 74 1.08 -8.36 4.37
N LYS A 75 0.46 -9.15 3.49
CA LYS A 75 -0.43 -10.26 3.87
C LYS A 75 0.29 -11.35 4.65
N ARG A 76 1.60 -11.51 4.42
CA ARG A 76 2.43 -12.55 5.04
C ARG A 76 2.84 -12.20 6.46
N THR A 77 3.15 -10.93 6.72
CA THR A 77 3.75 -10.51 8.00
C THR A 77 2.86 -9.61 8.84
N GLY A 78 1.82 -9.00 8.23
CA GLY A 78 0.96 -8.02 8.90
C GLY A 78 1.64 -6.66 9.10
N LYS A 79 2.88 -6.49 8.62
CA LYS A 79 3.61 -5.23 8.71
C LYS A 79 3.13 -4.26 7.66
N ILE A 80 2.97 -3.00 8.07
CA ILE A 80 2.78 -1.90 7.14
C ILE A 80 4.14 -1.43 6.62
N LEU A 81 4.17 -0.97 5.37
CA LEU A 81 5.29 -0.22 4.83
C LEU A 81 5.18 1.25 5.26
N LYS A 82 6.19 2.05 4.89
CA LYS A 82 6.17 3.49 5.11
C LYS A 82 4.87 4.08 4.57
N VAL A 83 4.18 4.87 5.39
CA VAL A 83 3.01 5.64 4.95
C VAL A 83 3.48 6.73 3.98
N PHE A 84 2.80 6.85 2.86
CA PHE A 84 3.02 7.88 1.86
C PHE A 84 1.71 8.61 1.56
N GLY A 85 1.79 9.93 1.40
CA GLY A 85 0.61 10.77 1.31
C GLY A 85 0.96 12.24 1.49
N GLY A 86 0.01 13.10 1.14
CA GLY A 86 0.17 14.55 1.22
C GLY A 86 -1.15 15.27 0.98
N GLU A 87 -1.19 16.53 1.39
CA GLU A 87 -2.28 17.48 1.18
C GLU A 87 -1.68 18.58 0.30
N THR A 88 -2.11 18.65 -0.97
CA THR A 88 -1.73 19.68 -1.97
C THR A 88 -0.23 20.00 -2.00
N GLY A 89 0.50 19.44 -2.96
CA GLY A 89 1.95 19.52 -3.00
C GLY A 89 2.54 20.91 -2.75
N GLU A 90 3.35 21.02 -1.71
CA GLU A 90 4.52 21.89 -1.66
C GLU A 90 5.58 21.22 -0.78
N ASN A 91 6.83 21.53 -1.11
CA ASN A 91 8.07 20.81 -0.80
C ASN A 91 8.41 20.68 0.68
#